data_AF-A0A3C1JLN6-F1
#
_entry.id   AF-A0A3C1JLN6-F1
#
_cell.length_a   1.000
_cell.length_b   1.000
_cell.length_c   1.000
_cell.angle_alpha   90.00
_cell.angle_beta   90.00
_cell.angle_gamma   90.00
#
_symmetry.space_group_name_H-M   'P 1'
#
loop_
_entity.id
_entity.type
_entity.pdbx_description
1 polymer ?
#
loop_
_entity_poly.entity_id
_entity_poly.type
_entity_poly.pdbx_seq_one_letter_code
_entity_poly.pdbx_strand_id
1 'polypeptide(L)'
;GRFRTGAATGFASSLLARPDSATVAIIGAGGQAVTQLLALVTAMPQISHARVWSRSEKRRATFAEAYQLVSGQRNPHLDIAICETPEDAIVGADVVIAITSARTPVVRGECLRSGMHVVGAGINRADVAELDSDVVSRADLVVVDHLAGAMREAGDLIAAHASGHFDWSRAVELAAIVAGTYPGRTSQDQVTLFESQGIAIEDVALATLLLDRAEASGIGDQLSLFNS
;
A
#
# COMPACT_ATOMS: atom_id res chain seq x y z
N GLY A 1 4.19 -10.47 8.12
CA GLY A 1 2.89 -9.76 8.26
C GLY A 1 3.00 -8.24 8.07
N ARG A 2 2.72 -7.42 9.10
CA ARG A 2 2.51 -5.96 8.93
C ARG A 2 3.66 -5.18 8.29
N PHE A 3 4.90 -5.43 8.73
CA PHE A 3 6.09 -4.80 8.14
C PHE A 3 6.35 -5.24 6.70
N ARG A 4 6.02 -6.48 6.34
CA ARG A 4 6.13 -7.00 4.98
C ARG A 4 5.17 -6.30 4.03
N THR A 5 3.88 -6.28 4.36
CA THR A 5 2.85 -5.62 3.54
C THR A 5 3.19 -4.14 3.34
N GLY A 6 3.66 -3.47 4.40
CA GLY A 6 4.17 -2.11 4.32
C GLY A 6 5.37 -2.00 3.37
N ALA A 7 6.38 -2.86 3.52
CA ALA A 7 7.58 -2.84 2.67
C ALA A 7 7.26 -3.05 1.18
N ALA A 8 6.37 -4.00 0.86
CA ALA A 8 5.89 -4.21 -0.51
C ALA A 8 5.21 -2.96 -1.07
N THR A 9 4.33 -2.33 -0.28
CA THR A 9 3.67 -1.08 -0.64
C THR A 9 4.67 0.06 -0.87
N GLY A 10 5.60 0.27 0.06
CA GLY A 10 6.62 1.32 -0.07
C GLY A 10 7.51 1.12 -1.29
N PHE A 11 7.97 -0.11 -1.52
CA PHE A 11 8.79 -0.46 -2.67
C PHE A 11 8.04 -0.29 -3.99
N ALA A 12 6.84 -0.84 -4.13
CA ALA A 12 6.01 -0.65 -5.32
C ALA A 12 5.71 0.85 -5.56
N SER A 13 5.39 1.60 -4.51
CA SER A 13 5.15 3.04 -4.61
C SER A 13 6.38 3.79 -5.11
N SER A 14 7.60 3.41 -4.69
CA SER A 14 8.83 4.04 -5.19
C SER A 14 9.06 3.85 -6.69
N LEU A 15 8.46 2.82 -7.30
CA LEU A 15 8.53 2.53 -8.73
C LEU A 15 7.36 3.14 -9.52
N LEU A 16 6.22 3.36 -8.86
CA LEU A 16 4.93 3.67 -9.50
C LEU A 16 4.41 5.07 -9.21
N ALA A 17 4.81 5.70 -8.12
CA ALA A 17 4.46 7.08 -7.81
C ALA A 17 5.32 8.07 -8.58
N ARG A 18 4.89 9.33 -8.63
CA ARG A 18 5.75 10.39 -9.18
C ARG A 18 6.95 10.62 -8.24
N PRO A 19 8.15 10.91 -8.77
CA PRO A 19 9.32 11.15 -7.94
C PRO A 19 9.18 12.40 -7.05
N ASP A 20 8.33 13.36 -7.41
CA ASP A 20 8.06 14.60 -6.67
C ASP A 20 6.84 14.51 -5.74
N SER A 21 6.28 13.30 -5.54
CA SER A 21 5.15 13.10 -4.62
C SER A 21 5.51 13.51 -3.21
N ALA A 22 4.74 14.39 -2.59
CA ALA A 22 5.02 14.95 -1.26
C ALA A 22 3.90 14.65 -0.25
N THR A 23 2.68 14.39 -0.72
CA THR A 23 1.50 14.18 0.13
C THR A 23 0.92 12.77 -0.04
N VAL A 24 0.75 12.05 1.06
CA VAL A 24 0.03 10.77 1.11
C VAL A 24 -1.29 10.88 1.86
N ALA A 25 -2.35 10.29 1.31
CA ALA A 25 -3.58 10.00 2.03
C ALA A 25 -3.55 8.55 2.55
N ILE A 26 -3.78 8.34 3.84
CA ILE A 26 -3.96 7.02 4.46
C ILE A 26 -5.44 6.84 4.77
N ILE A 27 -6.09 5.94 4.05
CA ILE A 27 -7.51 5.63 4.20
C ILE A 27 -7.62 4.31 4.98
N GLY A 28 -7.92 4.44 6.26
CA GLY A 28 -7.91 3.35 7.25
C GLY A 28 -6.79 3.51 8.27
N ALA A 29 -7.14 3.63 9.55
CA ALA A 29 -6.20 3.69 10.68
C ALA A 29 -6.16 2.33 11.42
N GLY A 30 -6.09 1.25 10.65
CA GLY A 30 -6.04 -0.13 11.15
C GLY A 30 -4.63 -0.54 11.61
N GLY A 31 -4.48 -1.82 12.00
CA GLY A 31 -3.23 -2.33 12.55
C GLY A 31 -2.01 -2.25 11.61
N GLN A 32 -2.23 -2.15 10.30
CA GLN A 32 -1.19 -2.01 9.28
C GLN A 32 -0.89 -0.56 8.87
N ALA A 33 -1.74 0.40 9.22
CA ALA A 33 -1.68 1.75 8.68
C ALA A 33 -0.38 2.49 9.07
N VAL A 34 0.09 2.32 10.31
CA VAL A 34 1.36 2.89 10.77
C VAL A 34 2.55 2.30 10.00
N THR A 35 2.56 0.99 9.78
CA THR A 35 3.63 0.32 9.03
C THR A 35 3.60 0.65 7.54
N GLN A 36 2.41 0.92 6.98
CA GLN A 36 2.27 1.41 5.61
C GLN A 36 2.93 2.78 5.43
N LEU A 37 2.57 3.73 6.29
CA LEU A 37 3.16 5.08 6.25
C LEU A 37 4.67 5.02 6.47
N LEU A 38 5.14 4.22 7.44
CA LEU A 38 6.57 4.06 7.72
C LEU A 38 7.34 3.55 6.49
N ALA A 39 6.81 2.52 5.83
CA ALA A 39 7.47 1.92 4.69
C ALA A 39 7.44 2.84 3.46
N LEU A 40 6.32 3.52 3.20
CA LEU A 40 6.22 4.51 2.14
C LEU A 40 7.25 5.61 2.33
N VAL A 41 7.28 6.24 3.50
CA VAL A 41 8.19 7.35 3.80
C VAL A 41 9.65 6.89 3.82
N THR A 42 9.92 5.62 4.16
CA THR A 42 11.27 5.04 4.06
C THR A 42 11.72 4.88 2.60
N ALA A 43 10.82 4.45 1.71
CA ALA A 43 11.11 4.27 0.29
C ALA A 43 11.06 5.59 -0.50
N MET A 44 10.29 6.56 -0.01
CA MET A 44 10.05 7.88 -0.61
C MET A 44 10.26 8.98 0.44
N PRO A 45 11.52 9.32 0.78
CA PRO A 45 11.85 10.26 1.85
C PRO A 45 11.40 11.70 1.60
N GLN A 46 11.00 12.04 0.37
CA GLN A 46 10.42 13.32 -0.02
C GLN A 46 8.97 13.50 0.46
N ILE A 47 8.27 12.44 0.87
CA ILE A 47 6.93 12.54 1.47
C ILE A 47 7.04 13.30 2.81
N SER A 48 6.42 14.47 2.88
CA SER A 48 6.47 15.37 4.03
C SER A 48 5.10 15.60 4.67
N HIS A 49 4.01 15.21 4.01
CA HIS A 49 2.64 15.35 4.53
C HIS A 49 1.89 14.02 4.47
N ALA A 50 1.25 13.65 5.57
CA ALA A 50 0.31 12.53 5.65
C ALA A 50 -1.06 13.03 6.10
N ARG A 51 -2.11 12.65 5.37
CA ARG A 51 -3.50 12.94 5.70
C ARG A 51 -4.21 11.64 6.02
N VAL A 52 -4.78 11.53 7.21
CA VAL A 52 -5.25 10.25 7.73
C VAL A 52 -6.75 10.32 7.98
N TRP A 53 -7.49 9.41 7.37
CA TRP A 53 -8.88 9.22 7.66
C TRP A 53 -9.19 7.77 8.04
N SER A 54 -10.14 7.59 8.94
CA SER A 54 -10.77 6.28 9.13
C SER A 54 -12.16 6.46 9.72
N ARG A 55 -13.07 5.51 9.51
CA ARG A 55 -14.41 5.51 10.13
C ARG A 55 -14.37 5.68 11.65
N SER A 56 -13.35 5.12 12.32
CA SER A 56 -13.22 5.21 13.78
C SER A 56 -12.42 6.44 14.16
N GLU A 57 -13.09 7.40 14.78
CA GLU A 57 -12.47 8.62 15.31
C GLU A 57 -11.34 8.32 16.30
N LYS A 58 -11.61 7.42 17.26
CA LYS A 58 -10.62 6.96 18.23
C LYS A 58 -9.34 6.46 17.58
N ARG A 59 -9.43 5.69 16.48
CA ARG A 59 -8.25 5.13 15.81
C ARG A 59 -7.45 6.18 15.05
N ARG A 60 -8.12 7.12 14.39
CA ARG A 60 -7.43 8.21 13.68
C ARG A 60 -6.80 9.22 14.66
N ALA A 61 -7.44 9.49 15.79
CA ALA A 61 -6.89 10.37 16.84
C ALA A 61 -5.56 9.87 17.43
N THR A 62 -5.39 8.55 17.61
CA THR A 62 -4.15 7.98 18.16
C THR A 62 -3.12 7.62 17.09
N PHE A 63 -3.41 7.87 15.81
CA PHE A 63 -2.54 7.42 14.71
C PHE A 63 -1.20 8.15 14.71
N ALA A 64 -1.22 9.49 14.86
CA ALA A 64 0.00 10.30 14.84
C ALA A 64 0.94 9.92 15.98
N GLU A 65 0.40 9.74 17.20
CA GLU A 65 1.16 9.28 18.36
C GLU A 65 1.76 7.88 18.14
N ALA A 66 0.97 6.95 17.61
CA ALA A 66 1.44 5.60 17.31
C ALA A 66 2.55 5.59 16.24
N TYR A 67 2.43 6.46 15.22
CA TYR A 67 3.47 6.63 14.22
C TYR A 67 4.75 7.22 14.82
N GLN A 68 4.65 8.25 15.66
CA GLN A 68 5.82 8.84 16.32
C GLN A 68 6.55 7.83 17.21
N LEU A 69 5.81 6.98 17.94
CA LEU A 69 6.41 5.95 18.80
C LEU A 69 7.24 4.93 18.00
N VAL A 70 6.80 4.59 16.79
CA VAL A 70 7.50 3.60 15.93
C VAL A 70 8.61 4.25 15.09
N SER A 71 8.40 5.48 14.63
CA SER A 71 9.35 6.18 13.74
C SER A 71 10.44 6.93 14.49
N GLY A 72 10.21 7.32 15.75
CA GLY A 72 11.16 7.79 16.77
C GLY A 72 11.95 9.05 16.43
N GLN A 73 12.72 9.03 15.35
CA GLN A 73 13.52 10.13 14.80
C GLN A 73 13.77 10.02 13.28
N ARG A 74 13.21 9.01 12.60
CA ARG A 74 13.51 8.75 11.19
C ARG A 74 12.96 9.82 10.25
N ASN A 75 11.82 10.41 10.61
CA ASN A 75 11.10 11.39 9.77
C ASN A 75 10.55 12.53 10.62
N PRO A 76 11.42 13.37 11.22
CA PRO A 76 11.01 14.45 12.11
C PRO A 76 10.22 15.56 11.38
N HIS A 77 10.27 15.57 10.05
CA HIS A 77 9.61 16.58 9.20
C HIS A 77 8.23 16.13 8.68
N LEU A 78 7.77 14.92 9.03
CA LEU A 78 6.48 14.44 8.55
C LEU A 78 5.34 15.10 9.35
N ASP A 79 4.54 15.90 8.65
CA ASP A 79 3.32 16.49 9.18
C ASP A 79 2.15 15.52 9.00
N ILE A 80 1.45 15.17 10.07
CA ILE A 80 0.32 14.23 10.06
C ILE A 80 -0.95 14.97 10.43
N ALA A 81 -1.83 15.16 9.45
CA ALA A 81 -3.15 15.75 9.63
C ALA A 81 -4.23 14.66 9.74
N ILE A 82 -5.14 14.80 10.69
CA ILE A 82 -6.33 13.95 10.82
C ILE A 82 -7.50 14.60 10.10
N CYS A 83 -8.13 13.88 9.17
CA CYS A 83 -9.23 14.36 8.35
C CYS A 83 -10.59 13.84 8.86
N GLU A 84 -11.66 14.59 8.56
CA GLU A 84 -13.03 14.25 8.98
C GLU A 84 -13.74 13.34 7.98
N THR A 85 -13.47 13.53 6.67
CA THR A 85 -14.00 12.72 5.58
C THR A 85 -12.87 12.04 4.79
N PRO A 86 -13.14 10.93 4.07
CA PRO A 86 -12.14 10.33 3.19
C PRO A 86 -11.77 11.27 2.04
N GLU A 87 -12.72 12.06 1.54
CA GLU A 87 -12.50 13.05 0.49
C GLU A 87 -11.48 14.12 0.93
N ASP A 88 -11.59 14.65 2.16
CA ASP A 88 -10.64 15.63 2.71
C ASP A 88 -9.20 15.09 2.75
N ALA A 89 -9.05 13.78 3.00
CA ALA A 89 -7.75 13.14 2.98
C ALA A 89 -7.21 12.96 1.55
N ILE A 90 -8.06 12.57 0.59
CA ILE A 90 -7.67 12.19 -0.77
C ILE A 90 -7.42 13.41 -1.65
N VAL A 91 -8.28 14.43 -1.60
CA VAL A 91 -8.22 15.57 -2.53
C VAL A 91 -6.92 16.35 -2.36
N GLY A 92 -6.10 16.36 -3.41
CA GLY A 92 -4.78 17.00 -3.40
C GLY A 92 -3.64 16.12 -2.89
N ALA A 93 -3.90 14.86 -2.50
CA ALA A 93 -2.83 13.89 -2.27
C ALA A 93 -2.14 13.49 -3.60
N ASP A 94 -0.89 13.07 -3.51
CA ASP A 94 -0.14 12.47 -4.63
C ASP A 94 -0.26 10.94 -4.59
N VAL A 95 -0.22 10.38 -3.39
CA VAL A 95 -0.35 8.94 -3.12
C VAL A 95 -1.58 8.71 -2.24
N VAL A 96 -2.37 7.67 -2.54
CA VAL A 96 -3.48 7.21 -1.69
C VAL A 96 -3.21 5.76 -1.33
N ILE A 97 -3.13 5.46 -0.03
CA ILE A 97 -3.07 4.09 0.46
C ILE A 97 -4.42 3.77 1.12
N ALA A 98 -5.19 2.90 0.48
CA ALA A 98 -6.37 2.30 1.08
C ALA A 98 -5.95 1.03 1.83
N ILE A 99 -6.30 0.97 3.11
CA ILE A 99 -6.03 -0.18 3.98
C ILE A 99 -7.16 -0.35 5.00
N THR A 100 -8.34 -0.60 4.46
CA THR A 100 -9.59 -0.65 5.21
C THR A 100 -10.14 -2.07 5.30
N SER A 101 -11.09 -2.24 6.23
CA SER A 101 -11.98 -3.40 6.29
C SER A 101 -13.40 -3.04 5.82
N ALA A 102 -13.54 -2.01 4.99
CA ALA A 102 -14.83 -1.57 4.50
C ALA A 102 -15.36 -2.60 3.48
N ARG A 103 -16.67 -2.86 3.51
CA ARG A 103 -17.35 -3.72 2.51
C ARG A 103 -17.88 -2.93 1.32
N THR A 104 -17.85 -1.61 1.45
CA THR A 104 -18.28 -0.65 0.44
C THR A 104 -17.09 0.26 0.15
N PRO A 105 -16.88 0.64 -1.12
CA PRO A 105 -15.80 1.53 -1.50
C PRO A 105 -15.74 2.80 -0.65
N VAL A 106 -14.54 3.16 -0.25
CA VAL A 106 -14.23 4.39 0.48
C VAL A 106 -13.47 5.37 -0.41
N VAL A 107 -12.58 4.85 -1.26
CA VAL A 107 -11.89 5.65 -2.27
C VAL A 107 -12.74 5.64 -3.52
N ARG A 108 -13.14 6.85 -3.95
CA ARG A 108 -14.01 7.03 -5.11
C ARG A 108 -13.22 7.58 -6.28
N GLY A 109 -13.49 7.06 -7.48
CA GLY A 109 -12.79 7.44 -8.70
C GLY A 109 -12.86 8.95 -8.94
N GLU A 110 -13.96 9.61 -8.58
CA GLU A 110 -14.15 11.07 -8.68
C GLU A 110 -13.10 11.90 -7.92
N CYS A 111 -12.50 11.34 -6.86
CA CYS A 111 -11.48 12.02 -6.06
C CYS A 111 -10.09 11.98 -6.72
N LEU A 112 -9.91 11.17 -7.78
CA LEU A 112 -8.62 11.04 -8.44
C LEU A 112 -8.34 12.21 -9.38
N ARG A 113 -7.08 12.61 -9.45
CA ARG A 113 -6.50 13.52 -10.43
C ARG A 113 -5.36 12.86 -11.18
N SER A 114 -4.99 13.46 -12.29
CA SER A 114 -3.85 13.03 -13.10
C SER A 114 -2.58 12.88 -12.26
N GLY A 115 -1.86 11.79 -12.54
CA GLY A 115 -0.57 11.47 -11.95
C GLY A 115 -0.59 10.91 -10.53
N MET A 116 -1.77 10.66 -9.95
CA MET A 116 -1.86 10.01 -8.65
C MET A 116 -1.35 8.56 -8.67
N HIS A 117 -0.87 8.11 -7.51
CA HIS A 117 -0.62 6.70 -7.24
C HIS A 117 -1.59 6.20 -6.17
N VAL A 118 -2.29 5.12 -6.46
CA VAL A 118 -3.24 4.49 -5.55
C VAL A 118 -2.72 3.11 -5.18
N VAL A 119 -2.85 2.76 -3.91
CA VAL A 119 -2.53 1.43 -3.39
C VAL A 119 -3.79 0.87 -2.73
N GLY A 120 -4.23 -0.30 -3.23
CA GLY A 120 -5.19 -1.17 -2.54
C GLY A 120 -4.41 -2.21 -1.75
N ALA A 121 -4.59 -2.21 -0.42
CA ALA A 121 -3.88 -3.12 0.49
C ALA A 121 -4.77 -3.56 1.66
N GLY A 122 -6.09 -3.48 1.48
CA GLY A 122 -7.12 -3.88 2.43
C GLY A 122 -7.26 -5.39 2.57
N ILE A 123 -8.49 -5.87 2.73
CA ILE A 123 -8.75 -7.28 2.99
C ILE A 123 -8.72 -8.07 1.68
N ASN A 124 -7.91 -9.13 1.64
CA ASN A 124 -7.86 -10.11 0.55
C ASN A 124 -9.11 -11.00 0.52
N ARG A 125 -10.21 -10.45 0.03
CA ARG A 125 -11.48 -11.16 -0.14
C ARG A 125 -12.16 -10.70 -1.42
N ALA A 126 -12.53 -11.67 -2.26
CA ALA A 126 -13.21 -11.42 -3.52
C ALA A 126 -14.53 -10.63 -3.39
N ASP A 127 -15.19 -10.68 -2.23
CA ASP A 127 -16.47 -10.01 -1.96
C ASP A 127 -16.33 -8.67 -1.20
N VAL A 128 -15.11 -8.13 -1.09
CA VAL A 128 -14.82 -6.90 -0.36
C VAL A 128 -14.03 -5.96 -1.28
N ALA A 129 -14.53 -4.73 -1.44
CA ALA A 129 -13.86 -3.69 -2.21
C ALA A 129 -13.79 -2.39 -1.40
N GLU A 130 -12.61 -1.78 -1.35
CA GLU A 130 -12.36 -0.48 -0.74
C GLU A 130 -12.20 0.65 -1.76
N LEU A 131 -11.97 0.29 -3.03
CA LEU A 131 -11.94 1.15 -4.20
C LEU A 131 -13.19 0.90 -5.04
N ASP A 132 -13.76 1.95 -5.62
CA ASP A 132 -14.83 1.75 -6.60
C ASP A 132 -14.25 1.34 -7.96
N SER A 133 -15.11 0.84 -8.85
CA SER A 133 -14.70 0.45 -10.20
C SER A 133 -14.18 1.64 -11.03
N ASP A 134 -14.54 2.87 -10.65
CA ASP A 134 -14.07 4.09 -11.30
C ASP A 134 -12.59 4.35 -10.99
N VAL A 135 -12.10 4.04 -9.78
CA VAL A 135 -10.66 4.06 -9.46
C VAL A 135 -9.88 3.15 -10.41
N VAL A 136 -10.36 1.91 -10.61
CA VAL A 136 -9.69 0.91 -11.45
C VAL A 136 -9.73 1.32 -12.92
N SER A 137 -10.88 1.77 -13.42
CA SER A 137 -11.02 2.19 -14.83
C SER A 137 -10.18 3.42 -15.17
N ARG A 138 -10.03 4.36 -14.22
CA ARG A 138 -9.20 5.57 -14.37
C ARG A 138 -7.70 5.31 -14.26
N ALA A 139 -7.27 4.13 -13.78
CA ALA A 139 -5.86 3.79 -13.73
C ALA A 139 -5.33 3.48 -15.14
N ASP A 140 -4.33 4.25 -15.56
CA ASP A 140 -3.60 4.02 -16.81
C ASP A 140 -2.72 2.76 -16.72
N LEU A 141 -2.26 2.45 -15.52
CA LEU A 141 -1.45 1.26 -15.22
C LEU A 141 -1.96 0.60 -13.93
N VAL A 142 -2.37 -0.66 -14.05
CA VAL A 142 -2.77 -1.51 -12.92
C VAL A 142 -1.68 -2.55 -12.69
N VAL A 143 -1.08 -2.52 -11.50
CA VAL A 143 -0.01 -3.41 -11.07
C VAL A 143 -0.51 -4.29 -9.94
N VAL A 144 -0.18 -5.57 -9.99
CA VAL A 144 -0.48 -6.55 -8.95
C VAL A 144 0.81 -7.19 -8.47
N ASP A 145 0.82 -7.70 -7.25
CA ASP A 145 1.92 -8.51 -6.73
C ASP A 145 2.04 -9.86 -7.45
N HIS A 146 0.92 -10.56 -7.62
CA HIS A 146 0.82 -11.84 -8.31
C HIS A 146 -0.55 -12.00 -8.97
N LEU A 147 -0.57 -12.15 -10.29
CA LEU A 147 -1.79 -12.09 -11.09
C LEU A 147 -2.80 -13.18 -10.71
N ALA A 148 -2.36 -14.43 -10.61
CA ALA A 148 -3.24 -15.54 -10.25
C ALA A 148 -3.75 -15.45 -8.79
N GLY A 149 -3.07 -14.70 -7.92
CA GLY A 149 -3.54 -14.34 -6.58
C GLY A 149 -4.63 -13.28 -6.66
N ALA A 150 -4.33 -12.16 -7.34
CA ALA A 150 -5.26 -11.05 -7.51
C ALA A 150 -6.59 -11.48 -8.14
N MET A 151 -6.58 -12.34 -9.16
CA MET A 151 -7.81 -12.86 -9.79
C MET A 151 -8.73 -13.63 -8.83
N ARG A 152 -8.20 -14.14 -7.71
CA ARG A 152 -8.97 -14.88 -6.71
C ARG A 152 -9.37 -14.04 -5.50
N GLU A 153 -8.57 -13.03 -5.16
CA GLU A 153 -8.61 -12.41 -3.83
C GLU A 153 -8.72 -10.87 -3.86
N ALA A 154 -8.30 -10.20 -4.95
CA ALA A 154 -8.37 -8.75 -5.07
C ALA A 154 -9.80 -8.30 -5.43
N GLY A 155 -10.65 -8.15 -4.41
CA GLY A 155 -12.06 -7.82 -4.59
C GLY A 155 -12.31 -6.52 -5.36
N ASP A 156 -11.42 -5.52 -5.25
CA ASP A 156 -11.46 -4.28 -6.04
C ASP A 156 -11.40 -4.55 -7.56
N LEU A 157 -10.42 -5.34 -7.99
CA LEU A 157 -10.25 -5.70 -9.42
C LEU A 157 -11.30 -6.71 -9.88
N ILE A 158 -11.71 -7.65 -9.02
CA ILE A 158 -12.76 -8.63 -9.33
C ILE A 158 -14.09 -7.91 -9.56
N ALA A 159 -14.45 -6.96 -8.69
CA ALA A 159 -15.66 -6.16 -8.83
C ALA A 159 -15.60 -5.28 -10.10
N ALA A 160 -14.46 -4.63 -10.36
CA ALA A 160 -14.27 -3.84 -11.57
C ALA A 160 -14.32 -4.68 -12.86
N HIS A 161 -13.79 -5.90 -12.84
CA HIS A 161 -13.87 -6.82 -13.98
C HIS A 161 -15.32 -7.27 -14.22
N ALA A 162 -16.02 -7.68 -13.17
CA ALA A 162 -17.40 -8.13 -13.25
C ALA A 162 -18.35 -7.02 -13.75
N SER A 163 -18.04 -5.75 -13.47
CA SER A 163 -18.80 -4.59 -13.94
C SER A 163 -18.37 -4.06 -15.31
N GLY A 164 -17.38 -4.67 -15.97
CA GLY A 164 -16.87 -4.26 -17.29
C GLY A 164 -15.90 -3.07 -17.28
N HIS A 165 -15.44 -2.65 -16.10
CA HIS A 165 -14.50 -1.52 -15.92
C HIS A 165 -13.03 -1.94 -15.98
N PHE A 166 -12.75 -3.24 -15.97
CA PHE A 166 -11.39 -3.77 -15.99
C PHE A 166 -11.25 -5.05 -16.83
N ASP A 167 -10.17 -5.12 -17.61
CA ASP A 167 -9.74 -6.33 -18.30
C ASP A 167 -8.42 -6.80 -17.67
N TRP A 168 -8.40 -8.05 -17.20
CA TRP A 168 -7.22 -8.68 -16.60
C TRP A 168 -6.02 -8.72 -17.54
N SER A 169 -6.22 -8.64 -18.86
CA SER A 169 -5.12 -8.54 -19.83
C SER A 169 -4.27 -7.27 -19.64
N ARG A 170 -4.80 -6.25 -18.94
CA ARG A 170 -4.11 -5.00 -18.61
C ARG A 170 -3.33 -5.06 -17.29
N ALA A 171 -3.51 -6.11 -16.49
CA ALA A 171 -2.80 -6.26 -15.23
C ALA A 171 -1.32 -6.58 -15.47
N VAL A 172 -0.43 -5.86 -14.80
CA VAL A 172 1.02 -6.08 -14.87
C VAL A 172 1.51 -6.59 -13.52
N GLU A 173 2.31 -7.65 -13.50
CA GLU A 173 2.94 -8.08 -12.25
C GLU A 173 4.11 -7.16 -11.89
N LEU A 174 4.22 -6.79 -10.62
CA LEU A 174 5.31 -5.95 -10.10
C LEU A 174 6.69 -6.51 -10.48
N ALA A 175 6.83 -7.84 -10.51
CA ALA A 175 8.06 -8.52 -10.91
C ALA A 175 8.54 -8.14 -12.31
N ALA A 176 7.64 -7.90 -13.27
CA ALA A 176 8.00 -7.49 -14.63
C ALA A 176 8.62 -6.08 -14.65
N ILE A 177 8.12 -5.19 -13.78
CA ILE A 177 8.67 -3.84 -13.62
C ILE A 177 10.05 -3.90 -12.97
N VAL A 178 10.18 -4.69 -11.90
CA VAL A 178 11.46 -4.91 -11.21
C VAL A 178 12.52 -5.52 -12.13
N ALA A 179 12.12 -6.46 -13.00
CA ALA A 179 13.00 -7.09 -13.97
C ALA A 179 13.35 -6.17 -15.16
N GLY A 180 12.73 -4.99 -15.28
CA GLY A 180 12.91 -4.08 -16.41
C GLY A 180 12.29 -4.59 -17.72
N THR A 181 11.44 -5.62 -17.66
CA THR A 181 10.70 -6.15 -18.83
C THR A 181 9.40 -5.39 -19.08
N TYR A 182 8.97 -4.57 -18.12
CA TYR A 182 7.89 -3.60 -18.26
C TYR A 182 8.33 -2.23 -17.69
N PRO A 183 8.05 -1.09 -18.34
CA PRO A 183 8.65 0.20 -17.96
C PRO A 183 8.12 0.83 -16.66
N GLY A 184 7.04 0.31 -16.09
CA GLY A 184 6.36 0.94 -14.95
C GLY A 184 5.68 2.26 -15.35
N ARG A 185 5.78 3.30 -14.51
CA ARG A 185 5.28 4.65 -14.84
C ARG A 185 6.12 5.25 -15.97
N THR A 186 5.45 5.76 -16.99
CA THR A 186 6.07 6.39 -18.18
C THR A 186 5.76 7.88 -18.34
N SER A 187 4.78 8.40 -17.61
CA SER A 187 4.43 9.83 -17.61
C SER A 187 4.03 10.31 -16.22
N GLN A 188 4.23 11.61 -15.96
CA GLN A 188 3.77 12.27 -14.74
C GLN A 188 2.25 12.32 -14.63
N ASP A 189 1.54 12.22 -15.76
CA ASP A 189 0.07 12.33 -15.79
C ASP A 189 -0.65 11.00 -15.54
N GLN A 190 0.08 9.89 -15.57
CA GLN A 190 -0.51 8.55 -15.42
C GLN A 190 -1.08 8.35 -14.00
N VAL A 191 -2.33 7.95 -13.90
CA VAL A 191 -2.86 7.36 -12.68
C VAL A 191 -2.37 5.92 -12.61
N THR A 192 -1.75 5.54 -11.50
CA THR A 192 -1.23 4.18 -11.29
C THR A 192 -1.95 3.55 -10.11
N LEU A 193 -2.32 2.28 -10.24
CA LEU A 193 -2.91 1.49 -9.16
C LEU A 193 -2.00 0.30 -8.86
N PHE A 194 -1.63 0.12 -7.60
CA PHE A 194 -0.99 -1.11 -7.11
C PHE A 194 -1.95 -1.85 -6.18
N GLU A 195 -2.25 -3.09 -6.50
CA GLU A 195 -3.09 -3.99 -5.70
C GLU A 195 -2.23 -5.06 -5.04
N SER A 196 -2.19 -5.02 -3.71
CA SER A 196 -1.28 -5.84 -2.88
C SER A 196 -2.07 -6.85 -2.07
N GLN A 197 -2.08 -8.10 -2.51
CA GLN A 197 -2.65 -9.22 -1.73
C GLN A 197 -1.58 -9.87 -0.82
N GLY A 198 -0.32 -9.55 -1.01
CA GLY A 198 0.82 -10.13 -0.32
C GLY A 198 1.13 -11.54 -0.79
N ILE A 199 2.35 -11.73 -1.30
CA ILE A 199 2.85 -13.06 -1.71
C ILE A 199 3.63 -13.74 -0.57
N ALA A 200 3.51 -15.06 -0.45
CA ALA A 200 4.20 -15.83 0.61
C ALA A 200 5.74 -15.71 0.52
N ILE A 201 6.28 -15.49 -0.67
CA ILE A 201 7.73 -15.33 -0.87
C ILE A 201 8.28 -14.07 -0.20
N GLU A 202 7.49 -13.01 -0.07
CA GLU A 202 7.89 -11.82 0.67
C GLU A 202 8.03 -12.11 2.18
N ASP A 203 7.25 -13.05 2.73
CA ASP A 203 7.38 -13.46 4.15
C ASP A 203 8.66 -14.28 4.34
N VAL A 204 8.97 -15.16 3.39
CA VAL A 204 10.21 -15.95 3.41
C VAL A 204 11.44 -15.05 3.27
N ALA A 205 11.44 -14.12 2.31
CA ALA A 205 12.54 -13.18 2.11
C ALA A 205 12.79 -12.30 3.35
N LEU A 206 11.73 -11.78 3.98
CA LEU A 206 11.85 -11.02 5.22
C LEU A 206 12.36 -11.90 6.37
N ALA A 207 11.88 -13.14 6.49
CA ALA A 207 12.32 -14.07 7.51
C ALA A 207 13.81 -14.42 7.37
N THR A 208 14.30 -14.66 6.15
CA THR A 208 15.72 -14.89 5.87
C THR A 208 16.57 -13.68 6.26
N LEU A 209 16.18 -12.47 5.84
CA LEU A 209 16.92 -11.24 6.20
C LEU A 209 16.99 -11.01 7.71
N LEU A 210 15.88 -11.28 8.42
CA LEU A 210 15.83 -11.16 9.88
C LEU A 210 16.69 -12.22 10.56
N LEU A 211 16.70 -13.45 10.06
CA LEU A 211 17.54 -14.53 10.56
C LEU A 211 19.02 -14.18 10.40
N ASP A 212 19.46 -13.78 9.20
CA ASP A 212 20.85 -13.39 8.94
C ASP A 212 21.31 -12.26 9.87
N ARG A 213 20.44 -11.27 10.11
CA ARG A 213 20.74 -10.13 10.99
C ARG A 213 20.76 -10.51 12.46
N ALA A 214 19.88 -11.43 12.87
CA ALA A 214 19.82 -11.95 14.22
C ALA A 214 21.09 -12.77 14.54
N GLU A 215 21.52 -13.63 13.62
CA GLU A 215 22.78 -14.37 13.72
C GLU A 215 23.98 -13.43 13.82
N ALA A 216 24.07 -12.43 12.93
CA ALA A 216 25.15 -11.45 12.94
C ALA A 216 25.20 -10.59 14.22
N SER A 217 24.06 -10.44 14.90
CA SER A 217 23.94 -9.64 16.14
C SER A 217 23.93 -10.49 17.41
N GLY A 218 24.05 -11.82 17.29
CA GLY A 218 23.98 -12.75 18.44
C GLY A 218 22.61 -12.75 19.14
N ILE A 219 21.53 -12.48 18.42
CA ILE A 219 20.16 -12.43 18.94
C ILE A 219 19.42 -13.73 18.57
N GLY A 220 18.80 -14.38 19.56
CA GLY A 220 17.97 -15.58 19.38
C GLY A 220 18.54 -16.83 20.06
N ASP A 221 17.71 -17.87 20.15
CA ASP A 221 18.08 -19.17 20.76
C ASP A 221 18.10 -20.27 19.69
N GLN A 222 19.15 -21.09 19.67
CA GLN A 222 19.16 -22.31 18.88
C GLN A 222 18.39 -23.42 19.60
N LEU A 223 17.34 -23.92 18.95
CA LEU A 223 16.57 -25.05 19.43
C LEU A 223 16.97 -26.30 18.65
N SER A 224 17.39 -27.35 19.36
CA SER A 224 17.60 -28.63 18.70
C SER A 224 16.25 -29.26 18.34
N LEU A 225 16.08 -29.66 17.08
CA LEU A 225 14.88 -30.35 16.61
C LEU A 225 14.89 -31.84 16.99
N PHE A 226 16.07 -32.38 17.29
CA PHE A 226 16.24 -33.74 17.75
C PHE A 226 17.12 -33.73 18.99
N ASN A 227 16.63 -34.30 20.09
CA ASN A 227 17.49 -34.63 21.21
C ASN A 227 18.35 -35.80 20.76
N SER A 228 19.62 -35.54 20.42
CA SER A 228 20.65 -36.58 20.39
C SER A 228 21.04 -36.97 21.80
#